data_AF-A0A954UHC0-F1
#
_entry.id   AF-A0A954UHC0-F1
#
_cell.length_a   1.000
_cell.length_b   1.000
_cell.length_c   1.000
_cell.angle_alpha   90.00
_cell.angle_beta   90.00
_cell.angle_gamma   90.00
#
_symmetry.space_group_name_H-M   'P 1'
#
loop_
_entity.id
_entity.type
_entity.pdbx_description
1 polymer ?
#
loop_
_entity_poly.entity_id
_entity_poly.type
_entity_poly.pdbx_seq_one_letter_code
_entity_poly.pdbx_strand_id
1 'polypeptide(L)'
;MGIVALIVLAFVPTFAQSEEPAEDVAARIAKMEKVADHALVPPVVNTSPLPEYDYDKLDYGMTIGIERTPGGRLWACWVAGGDSPDAFFVLASSDDDGETWSSP
;
A
#
# COMPACT_ATOMS: atom_id res chain seq x y z
N MET A 1 63.31 -5.41 23.79
CA MET A 1 62.00 -5.84 23.23
C MET A 1 60.91 -5.32 24.14
N GLY A 2 60.34 -4.16 23.84
CA GLY A 2 59.21 -3.58 24.56
C GLY A 2 58.12 -3.26 23.54
N ILE A 3 56.98 -3.93 23.63
CA ILE A 3 55.83 -3.70 22.77
C ILE A 3 55.02 -2.57 23.39
N VAL A 4 54.99 -1.41 22.73
CA VAL A 4 54.06 -0.33 23.02
C VAL A 4 52.76 -0.65 22.30
N ALA A 5 51.72 -1.04 23.04
CA ALA A 5 50.38 -1.20 22.50
C ALA A 5 49.73 0.19 22.38
N LEU A 6 49.65 0.70 21.15
CA LEU A 6 48.95 1.93 20.82
C LEU A 6 47.44 1.64 20.82
N ILE A 7 46.75 2.01 21.90
CA ILE A 7 45.28 1.98 21.96
C ILE A 7 44.77 3.19 21.16
N VAL A 8 44.26 2.93 19.96
CA VAL A 8 43.50 3.92 19.19
C VAL A 8 42.11 3.99 19.81
N LEU A 9 41.86 5.00 20.65
CA LEU A 9 40.52 5.39 21.06
C LEU A 9 39.79 5.95 19.83
N ALA A 10 38.97 5.12 19.19
CA ALA A 10 38.02 5.58 18.20
C ALA A 10 36.95 6.44 18.92
N PHE A 11 37.08 7.75 18.82
CA PHE A 11 36.07 8.70 19.28
C PHE A 11 34.89 8.64 18.31
N VAL A 12 33.94 7.74 18.56
CA VAL A 12 32.66 7.77 17.86
C VAL A 12 31.90 8.99 18.38
N PRO A 13 31.56 9.99 17.54
CA PRO A 13 30.71 11.07 18.00
C PRO A 13 29.33 10.46 18.29
N THR A 14 28.96 10.43 19.57
CA THR A 14 27.56 10.23 19.97
C THR A 14 26.79 11.42 19.41
N PHE A 15 26.11 11.22 18.28
CA PHE A 15 25.04 12.12 17.89
C PHE A 15 24.03 12.08 19.04
N ALA A 16 23.81 13.20 19.71
CA ALA A 16 22.77 13.33 20.70
C ALA A 16 21.44 13.04 19.99
N GLN A 17 20.89 11.85 20.25
CA GLN A 17 19.54 11.52 19.83
C GLN A 17 18.64 12.50 20.57
N SER A 18 17.95 13.39 19.85
CA SER A 18 16.99 14.29 20.49
C SER A 18 15.95 13.42 21.18
N GLU A 19 15.97 13.40 22.51
CA GLU A 19 14.91 12.77 23.29
C GLU A 19 13.64 13.59 23.04
N GLU A 20 12.79 13.13 22.11
CA GLU A 20 11.45 13.67 21.96
C GLU A 20 10.74 13.52 23.31
N PRO A 21 10.16 14.60 23.87
CA PRO A 21 9.50 14.52 25.15
C PRO A 21 8.39 13.45 25.11
N ALA A 22 8.33 12.60 26.12
CA ALA A 22 7.45 11.42 26.14
C ALA A 22 5.96 11.76 25.93
N GLU A 23 5.55 12.98 26.29
CA GLU A 23 4.19 13.52 26.04
C GLU A 23 3.87 13.62 24.53
N ASP A 24 4.86 13.97 23.70
CA ASP A 24 4.74 14.05 22.24
C ASP A 24 4.65 12.65 21.61
N VAL A 25 5.40 11.68 22.14
CA VAL A 25 5.37 10.29 21.67
C VAL A 25 4.02 9.65 21.94
N ALA A 26 3.49 9.78 23.16
CA ALA A 26 2.18 9.21 23.52
C ALA A 26 1.05 9.82 22.68
N ALA A 27 1.07 11.14 22.47
CA ALA A 27 0.09 11.82 21.63
C ALA A 27 0.16 11.38 20.16
N ARG A 28 1.37 11.20 19.62
CA ARG A 28 1.58 10.67 18.27
C ARG A 28 1.08 9.24 18.13
N ILE A 29 1.36 8.37 19.09
CA ILE A 29 0.87 6.98 19.10
C ILE A 29 -0.65 6.97 19.08
N ALA A 30 -1.30 7.67 20.01
CA ALA A 30 -2.75 7.74 20.08
C ALA A 30 -3.39 8.31 18.80
N LYS A 31 -2.70 9.23 18.11
CA LYS A 31 -3.13 9.72 16.79
C LYS A 31 -3.00 8.64 15.71
N MET A 32 -1.89 7.91 15.67
CA MET A 32 -1.65 6.85 14.67
C MET A 32 -2.57 5.65 14.89
N GLU A 33 -2.90 5.30 16.13
CA GLU A 33 -3.88 4.26 16.45
C GLU A 33 -5.25 4.60 15.84
N LYS A 34 -5.71 5.85 15.97
CA LYS A 34 -6.97 6.30 15.33
C LYS A 34 -6.92 6.24 13.81
N VAL A 35 -5.75 6.46 13.19
CA VAL A 35 -5.59 6.30 11.74
C VAL A 35 -5.63 4.82 11.36
N ALA A 36 -4.99 3.96 12.16
CA ALA A 36 -4.96 2.51 11.94
C ALA A 36 -6.36 1.87 12.05
N ASP A 37 -7.26 2.44 12.85
CA ASP A 37 -8.66 1.97 12.95
C ASP A 37 -9.36 1.95 11.57
N HIS A 38 -8.98 2.80 10.61
CA HIS A 38 -9.52 2.76 9.25
C HIS A 38 -9.21 1.46 8.51
N ALA A 39 -8.10 0.78 8.83
CA ALA A 39 -7.76 -0.51 8.23
C ALA A 39 -8.69 -1.65 8.70
N LEU A 40 -9.46 -1.42 9.76
CA LEU A 40 -10.47 -2.37 10.25
C LEU A 40 -11.82 -2.22 9.54
N VAL A 41 -11.99 -1.18 8.72
CA VAL A 41 -13.20 -0.98 7.93
C VAL A 41 -13.07 -1.80 6.64
N PRO A 42 -13.91 -2.83 6.43
CA PRO A 42 -13.85 -3.61 5.20
C PRO A 42 -14.24 -2.74 4.00
N PRO A 43 -13.59 -2.91 2.83
CA PRO A 43 -14.02 -2.23 1.63
C PRO A 43 -15.43 -2.70 1.23
N VAL A 44 -16.25 -1.77 0.76
CA VAL A 44 -17.58 -2.08 0.22
C VAL A 44 -17.45 -2.49 -1.24
N VAL A 45 -17.99 -3.65 -1.59
CA VAL A 45 -18.04 -4.09 -2.98
C VAL A 45 -19.15 -3.34 -3.70
N ASN A 46 -18.79 -2.56 -4.71
CA ASN A 46 -19.74 -1.90 -5.59
C ASN A 46 -20.05 -2.80 -6.80
N THR A 47 -21.27 -3.33 -6.89
CA THR A 47 -21.71 -4.20 -8.01
C THR A 47 -22.47 -3.42 -9.10
N SER A 48 -22.48 -2.09 -9.04
CA SER A 48 -23.09 -1.23 -10.05
C SER A 48 -22.27 0.05 -10.22
N PRO A 49 -21.01 -0.04 -10.70
CA PRO A 49 -20.06 1.07 -10.66
C PRO A 49 -20.19 2.03 -11.86
N LEU A 50 -20.97 1.66 -12.87
CA LEU A 50 -21.17 2.51 -14.05
C LEU A 50 -22.20 3.62 -13.78
N PRO A 51 -22.01 4.82 -14.38
CA PRO A 51 -20.95 5.18 -15.33
C PRO A 51 -19.70 5.77 -14.68
N GLU A 52 -19.68 5.93 -13.36
CA GLU A 52 -18.65 6.69 -12.64
C GLU A 52 -17.25 6.08 -12.76
N TYR A 53 -17.17 4.75 -12.81
CA TYR A 53 -15.90 4.01 -12.90
C TYR A 53 -15.73 3.28 -14.24
N ASP A 54 -16.37 3.76 -15.32
CA ASP A 54 -16.18 3.19 -16.65
C ASP A 54 -14.74 3.38 -17.15
N TYR A 55 -14.32 2.62 -18.16
CA TYR A 55 -12.95 2.61 -18.66
C TYR A 55 -12.45 3.97 -19.16
N ASP A 56 -13.35 4.83 -19.66
CA ASP A 56 -12.97 6.18 -20.10
C ASP A 56 -12.70 7.14 -18.92
N LYS A 57 -12.96 6.71 -17.68
CA LYS A 57 -12.68 7.45 -16.44
C LYS A 57 -11.43 6.97 -15.70
N LEU A 58 -10.85 5.85 -16.11
CA LEU A 58 -9.68 5.25 -15.44
C LEU A 58 -8.39 5.74 -16.13
N ASP A 59 -7.67 6.66 -15.50
CA ASP A 59 -6.42 7.26 -15.99
C ASP A 59 -5.15 6.69 -15.34
N TYR A 60 -5.32 5.79 -14.36
CA TYR A 60 -4.25 5.15 -13.60
C TYR A 60 -4.49 3.64 -13.51
N GLY A 61 -3.40 2.88 -13.61
CA GLY A 61 -3.44 1.43 -13.49
C GLY A 61 -2.16 0.88 -12.85
N MET A 62 -2.28 0.40 -11.62
CA MET A 62 -1.24 -0.41 -10.97
C MET A 62 -1.74 -1.84 -10.82
N THR A 63 -1.19 -2.76 -11.61
CA THR A 63 -1.63 -4.16 -11.64
C THR A 63 -1.32 -4.87 -10.32
N ILE A 64 -2.34 -5.53 -9.77
CA ILE A 64 -2.23 -6.25 -8.49
C ILE A 64 -2.11 -7.75 -8.76
N GLY A 65 -2.93 -8.27 -9.68
CA GLY A 65 -2.85 -9.67 -10.06
C GLY A 65 -3.89 -10.08 -11.07
N ILE A 66 -3.71 -11.31 -11.55
CA ILE A 66 -4.66 -12.02 -12.40
C ILE A 66 -4.79 -13.45 -11.86
N GLU A 67 -6.00 -13.97 -11.78
CA GLU A 67 -6.28 -15.32 -11.29
C GLU A 67 -7.25 -16.04 -12.24
N ARG A 68 -7.11 -17.37 -12.33
CA ARG A 68 -7.97 -18.21 -13.16
C ARG A 68 -8.82 -19.13 -12.28
N THR A 69 -10.14 -19.04 -12.44
CA THR A 69 -11.05 -19.98 -11.78
C THR A 69 -10.89 -21.39 -12.34
N PRO A 70 -11.29 -22.47 -11.61
CA PRO A 70 -11.26 -23.83 -12.15
C PRO A 70 -12.07 -24.01 -13.45
N GLY A 71 -13.10 -23.18 -13.66
CA GLY A 71 -13.92 -23.16 -14.89
C GLY A 71 -13.29 -22.40 -16.06
N GLY A 72 -12.10 -21.83 -15.88
CA GLY A 72 -11.34 -21.20 -16.95
C GLY A 72 -11.43 -19.67 -17.00
N ARG A 73 -12.43 -19.04 -16.37
CA ARG A 73 -12.59 -17.58 -16.30
C ARG A 73 -11.37 -16.91 -15.67
N LEU A 74 -10.92 -15.81 -16.28
CA LEU A 74 -9.89 -14.92 -15.75
C LEU A 74 -10.53 -13.78 -14.94
N TRP A 75 -9.87 -13.38 -13.87
CA TRP A 75 -10.14 -12.18 -13.10
C TRP A 75 -8.87 -11.34 -13.02
N ALA A 76 -8.95 -10.09 -13.47
CA ALA A 76 -7.87 -9.12 -13.31
C ALA A 76 -8.25 -8.08 -12.25
N CYS A 77 -7.28 -7.70 -11.43
CA CYS A 77 -7.43 -6.67 -10.40
C CYS A 77 -6.29 -5.64 -10.50
N TRP A 78 -6.64 -4.36 -10.46
CA TRP A 78 -5.70 -3.26 -10.45
C TRP A 78 -6.21 -2.11 -9.58
N VAL A 79 -5.29 -1.26 -9.14
CA VAL A 79 -5.61 0.01 -8.49
C VAL A 79 -5.80 1.09 -9.55
N ALA A 80 -6.88 1.86 -9.42
CA ALA A 80 -7.17 3.09 -10.16
C ALA A 80 -7.31 4.28 -9.20
N GLY A 81 -7.44 5.50 -9.71
CA GLY A 81 -7.51 6.74 -8.89
C GLY A 81 -6.16 7.22 -8.35
N GLY A 82 -5.06 6.56 -8.73
CA GLY A 82 -3.69 6.92 -8.35
C GLY A 82 -3.19 6.20 -7.10
N ASP A 83 -2.03 6.65 -6.59
CA ASP A 83 -1.47 6.26 -5.29
C ASP A 83 -1.76 7.39 -4.28
N SER A 84 -3.05 7.52 -3.93
CA SER A 84 -3.58 8.63 -3.15
C SER A 84 -4.84 8.21 -2.37
N PRO A 85 -5.42 9.09 -1.53
CA PRO A 85 -6.70 8.82 -0.89
C PRO A 85 -7.86 8.53 -1.85
N ASP A 86 -7.73 8.88 -3.13
CA ASP A 86 -8.73 8.61 -4.18
C ASP A 86 -8.58 7.20 -4.79
N ALA A 87 -7.63 6.39 -4.29
CA ALA A 87 -7.36 5.06 -4.82
C ALA A 87 -8.49 4.06 -4.56
N PHE A 88 -8.80 3.22 -5.55
CA PHE A 88 -9.75 2.11 -5.44
C PHE A 88 -9.32 0.91 -6.28
N PHE A 89 -9.80 -0.28 -5.91
CA PHE A 89 -9.59 -1.50 -6.69
C PHE A 89 -10.68 -1.67 -7.74
N VAL A 90 -10.26 -2.03 -8.94
CA VAL A 90 -11.15 -2.36 -10.06
C VAL A 90 -10.96 -3.83 -10.41
N LEU A 91 -12.07 -4.53 -10.66
CA LEU A 91 -12.07 -5.91 -11.11
C LEU A 91 -12.73 -6.00 -12.47
N ALA A 92 -12.12 -6.75 -13.38
CA ALA A 92 -12.75 -7.16 -14.64
C ALA A 92 -12.53 -8.65 -14.86
N SER A 93 -13.44 -9.27 -15.59
CA SER A 93 -13.39 -10.70 -15.89
C SER A 93 -13.39 -10.96 -17.39
N SER A 94 -12.79 -12.08 -17.78
CA SER A 94 -12.77 -12.58 -19.15
C SER A 94 -13.13 -14.06 -19.17
N ASP A 95 -14.02 -14.43 -20.09
CA ASP A 95 -14.44 -15.82 -20.34
C ASP A 95 -13.81 -16.42 -21.61
N ASP A 96 -12.95 -15.66 -22.31
CA ASP A 96 -12.34 -15.99 -23.60
C ASP A 96 -10.81 -15.86 -23.58
N ASP A 97 -10.19 -16.33 -22.48
CA ASP A 97 -8.73 -16.32 -22.29
C ASP A 97 -8.07 -14.93 -22.46
N GLY A 98 -8.82 -13.86 -22.21
CA GLY A 98 -8.33 -12.47 -22.20
C GLY A 98 -8.53 -11.70 -23.50
N GLU A 99 -9.23 -12.26 -24.49
CA GLU A 99 -9.57 -11.57 -25.74
C GLU A 99 -10.54 -10.40 -25.51
N THR A 100 -11.54 -10.59 -24.65
CA THR A 100 -12.48 -9.55 -24.22
C THR A 100 -12.62 -9.51 -22.70
N TRP A 101 -12.99 -8.34 -22.19
CA TRP A 101 -13.13 -8.07 -20.76
C TRP A 101 -14.47 -7.44 -20.46
N SER A 102 -15.07 -7.82 -19.33
CA SER A 102 -16.27 -7.18 -18.80
C SER A 102 -15.96 -5.73 -18.44
N SER A 103 -16.94 -4.83 -18.62
CA SER A 103 -16.91 -3.55 -17.92
C SER A 103 -16.77 -3.77 -16.41
N PRO A 104 -16.12 -2.84 -15.69
CA PRO A 104 -15.97 -2.92 -14.24
C PRO A 104 -17.31 -2.92 -13.51
#